data_AF-A0A183PTI6-F1
#
_entry.id   AF-A0A183PTI6-F1
#
_cell.length_a   1.000
_cell.length_b   1.000
_cell.length_c   1.000
_cell.angle_alpha   90.00
_cell.angle_beta   90.00
_cell.angle_gamma   90.00
#
_symmetry.space_group_name_H-M   'P 1'
#
loop_
_entity.id
_entity.type
_entity.pdbx_description
1 polymer ?
#
loop_
_entity_poly.entity_id
_entity_poly.type
_entity_poly.pdbx_seq_one_letter_code
_entity_poly.pdbx_strand_id
1 'polypeptide(L)'
;MIDGDFIPEYKPTDIAIKLSNEFHHTFGTECSFVVRAPGRVNLIGEHIDYNGYPVLPMALEQAVYMSVGPTSGSDLDKIVLISTDTQYR
;
A
#
# COMPACT_ATOMS: atom_id res chain seq x y z
N MET A 1 -20.51 -24.64 1.75
CA MET A 1 -19.61 -23.51 1.47
C MET A 1 -20.37 -22.27 1.88
N ILE A 2 -19.96 -21.67 2.99
CA ILE A 2 -20.59 -20.45 3.52
C ILE A 2 -20.01 -19.30 2.70
N ASP A 3 -20.82 -18.33 2.28
CA ASP A 3 -20.40 -17.06 1.67
C ASP A 3 -19.44 -16.32 2.63
N GLY A 4 -18.16 -16.71 2.63
CA GLY A 4 -17.19 -16.36 3.66
C GLY A 4 -16.09 -15.44 3.15
N ASP A 5 -16.00 -14.25 3.77
CA ASP A 5 -14.83 -13.38 3.86
C ASP A 5 -14.00 -13.15 2.58
N PHE A 6 -14.65 -12.75 1.49
CA PHE A 6 -13.91 -12.13 0.38
C PHE A 6 -13.40 -10.76 0.79
N ILE A 7 -12.10 -10.52 0.61
CA ILE A 7 -11.54 -9.18 0.74
C ILE A 7 -12.07 -8.35 -0.44
N PRO A 8 -12.71 -7.19 -0.19
CA PRO A 8 -13.26 -6.36 -1.25
C PRO A 8 -12.15 -5.86 -2.18
N GLU A 9 -12.40 -5.95 -3.48
CA GLU A 9 -11.57 -5.32 -4.50
C GLU A 9 -12.00 -3.85 -4.65
N TYR A 10 -11.02 -2.95 -4.65
CA TYR A 10 -11.24 -1.54 -4.93
C TYR A 10 -10.41 -1.12 -6.12
N LYS A 11 -10.99 -0.29 -6.98
CA LYS A 11 -10.25 0.26 -8.13
C LYS A 11 -9.08 1.10 -7.60
N PRO A 12 -7.87 0.95 -8.17
CA PRO A 12 -6.71 1.73 -7.75
C PRO A 12 -6.95 3.24 -7.72
N THR A 13 -7.74 3.76 -8.67
CA THR A 13 -8.11 5.18 -8.73
C THR A 13 -8.93 5.63 -7.53
N ASP A 14 -9.88 4.81 -7.07
CA ASP A 14 -10.75 5.15 -5.95
C ASP A 14 -9.94 5.17 -4.64
N ILE A 15 -9.00 4.22 -4.47
CA ILE A 15 -8.08 4.23 -3.34
C ILE A 15 -7.17 5.46 -3.39
N ALA A 16 -6.61 5.80 -4.56
CA ALA A 16 -5.72 6.95 -4.69
C ALA A 16 -6.43 8.25 -4.32
N ILE A 17 -7.65 8.47 -4.80
CA ILE A 17 -8.47 9.64 -4.44
C ILE A 17 -8.72 9.69 -2.93
N LYS A 18 -9.10 8.55 -2.33
CA LYS A 18 -9.32 8.46 -0.88
C LYS A 18 -8.05 8.83 -0.10
N LEU A 19 -6.89 8.28 -0.47
CA LEU A 19 -5.63 8.53 0.22
C LEU A 19 -5.11 9.97 0.06
N SER A 20 -5.33 10.60 -1.09
CA SER A 20 -5.02 12.01 -1.27
C SER A 20 -5.86 12.89 -0.34
N ASN A 21 -7.15 12.61 -0.23
CA ASN A 21 -8.05 13.32 0.68
C ASN A 21 -7.67 13.10 2.16
N GLU A 22 -7.36 11.87 2.55
CA GLU A 22 -6.90 11.57 3.92
C GLU A 22 -5.55 12.22 4.25
N PHE A 23 -4.64 12.30 3.27
CA PHE A 23 -3.37 13.02 3.43
C PHE A 23 -3.62 14.51 3.68
N HIS A 24 -4.46 15.16 2.86
CA HIS A 24 -4.84 16.56 3.06
C HIS A 24 -5.49 16.77 4.43
N HIS A 25 -6.40 15.90 4.83
CA HIS A 25 -7.05 15.99 6.14
C HIS A 25 -6.07 15.83 7.31
N THR A 26 -5.05 14.98 7.16
CA THR A 26 -4.07 14.69 8.22
C THR A 26 -2.96 15.72 8.32
N PHE A 27 -2.48 16.24 7.19
CA PHE A 27 -1.30 17.12 7.13
C PHE A 27 -1.61 18.55 6.67
N GLY A 28 -2.84 18.86 6.27
CA GLY A 28 -3.26 20.18 5.80
C GLY A 28 -2.65 20.62 4.46
N THR A 29 -2.01 19.70 3.73
CA THR A 29 -1.32 19.95 2.45
C THR A 29 -1.62 18.82 1.47
N GLU A 30 -1.48 19.08 0.17
CA GLU A 30 -1.64 18.04 -0.84
C GLU A 30 -0.47 17.05 -0.84
N CYS A 31 -0.76 15.76 -1.00
CA CYS A 31 0.29 14.79 -1.27
C CYS A 31 0.92 15.07 -2.65
N SER A 32 2.22 14.82 -2.79
CA SER A 32 2.92 14.93 -4.07
C SER A 32 2.56 13.80 -5.02
N PHE A 33 2.39 12.58 -4.49
CA PHE A 33 2.01 11.41 -5.28
C PHE A 33 1.46 10.29 -4.38
N VAL A 34 0.76 9.34 -5.00
CA VAL A 34 0.35 8.07 -4.39
C VAL A 34 1.12 6.94 -5.06
N VAL A 35 1.74 6.08 -4.25
CA VAL A 35 2.39 4.86 -4.72
C VAL A 35 1.52 3.64 -4.43
N ARG A 36 1.64 2.60 -5.28
CA ARG A 36 0.95 1.32 -5.15
C ARG A 36 1.98 0.19 -5.29
N ALA A 37 1.98 -0.76 -4.35
CA ALA A 37 2.79 -1.96 -4.39
C ALA A 37 1.88 -3.20 -4.22
N PRO A 38 1.63 -4.00 -5.28
CA PRO A 38 0.80 -5.20 -5.17
C PRO A 38 1.46 -6.26 -4.30
N GLY A 39 0.65 -7.02 -3.57
CA GLY A 39 1.08 -8.28 -3.00
C GLY A 39 1.41 -9.29 -4.10
N ARG A 40 1.97 -10.44 -3.73
CA ARG A 40 2.29 -11.51 -4.68
C ARG A 40 2.02 -12.88 -4.10
N VAL A 41 1.60 -13.79 -4.96
CA VAL A 41 1.58 -15.22 -4.69
C VAL A 41 2.55 -15.90 -5.64
N ASN A 42 3.20 -16.95 -5.18
CA ASN A 42 4.00 -17.80 -6.05
C ASN A 42 3.14 -18.93 -6.58
N LEU A 43 3.14 -19.14 -7.89
CA LEU A 43 2.46 -20.27 -8.52
C LEU A 43 3.29 -21.54 -8.39
N ILE A 44 4.61 -21.40 -8.55
CA ILE A 44 5.60 -22.48 -8.38
C ILE A 44 6.98 -21.89 -8.08
N GLY A 45 7.83 -22.67 -7.42
CA GLY A 45 9.19 -22.28 -7.03
C GLY A 45 9.30 -21.81 -5.58
N GLU A 46 8.63 -22.51 -4.66
CA GLU A 46 8.78 -22.24 -3.23
C GLU A 46 10.16 -22.65 -2.71
N HIS A 47 10.75 -21.78 -1.89
CA HIS A 47 12.03 -22.03 -1.21
C HIS A 47 13.24 -22.31 -2.14
N ILE A 48 13.21 -21.84 -3.38
CA ILE A 48 14.35 -21.99 -4.32
C ILE A 48 14.94 -20.65 -4.77
N ASP A 49 14.24 -19.55 -4.48
CA ASP A 49 14.63 -18.18 -4.81
C ASP A 49 15.96 -17.79 -4.16
N TYR A 50 16.15 -18.12 -2.88
CA TYR A 50 17.42 -17.87 -2.17
C TYR A 50 18.58 -18.75 -2.65
N ASN A 51 18.31 -19.77 -3.48
CA ASN A 51 19.33 -20.59 -4.13
C ASN A 51 19.68 -20.08 -5.55
N GLY A 52 19.11 -18.95 -5.98
CA GLY A 52 19.37 -18.35 -7.30
C GLY A 52 18.62 -19.03 -8.46
N TYR A 53 17.67 -19.92 -8.18
CA TYR A 53 16.83 -20.53 -9.21
C TYR A 53 15.63 -19.64 -9.58
N PRO A 54 15.13 -19.74 -10.82
CA PRO A 54 13.95 -18.99 -11.23
C PRO A 54 12.68 -19.47 -10.51
N VAL A 55 11.75 -18.54 -10.29
CA VAL A 55 10.41 -18.77 -9.71
C VAL A 55 9.34 -18.16 -10.60
N LEU A 56 8.08 -18.57 -10.44
CA LEU A 56 6.95 -18.04 -11.22
C LEU A 56 5.92 -17.37 -10.29
N PRO A 57 6.09 -16.07 -9.97
CA PRO A 57 5.14 -15.33 -9.15
C PRO A 57 4.04 -14.67 -9.99
N MET A 58 2.95 -14.32 -9.33
CA MET A 58 1.86 -13.51 -9.85
C MET A 58 1.56 -12.38 -8.87
N ALA A 59 1.45 -11.15 -9.39
CA ALA A 59 0.98 -10.01 -8.61
C ALA A 59 -0.52 -10.14 -8.31
N LEU A 60 -0.90 -9.81 -7.08
CA LEU A 60 -2.29 -9.77 -6.62
C LEU A 60 -2.92 -8.41 -6.95
N GLU A 61 -4.24 -8.36 -6.95
CA GLU A 61 -4.99 -7.11 -7.04
C GLU A 61 -4.85 -6.29 -5.75
N GLN A 62 -4.86 -6.99 -4.61
CA GLN A 62 -4.56 -6.44 -3.29
C GLN A 62 -3.16 -5.82 -3.27
N ALA A 63 -3.08 -4.60 -2.77
CA ALA A 63 -1.86 -3.82 -2.78
C ALA A 63 -1.77 -2.93 -1.54
N VAL A 64 -0.54 -2.61 -1.16
CA VAL A 64 -0.25 -1.52 -0.23
C VAL A 64 -0.23 -0.22 -1.02
N TYR A 65 -0.89 0.79 -0.50
CA TYR A 65 -0.91 2.13 -1.07
C TYR A 65 -0.38 3.14 -0.04
N MET A 66 0.31 4.17 -0.52
CA MET A 66 0.84 5.23 0.33
C MET A 66 0.76 6.57 -0.39
N SER A 67 0.13 7.57 0.23
CA SER A 67 0.22 8.96 -0.16
C SER A 67 1.46 9.59 0.47
N VAL A 68 2.26 10.29 -0.33
CA VAL A 68 3.57 10.82 0.08
C VAL A 68 3.67 12.29 -0.29
N GLY A 69 4.22 13.10 0.63
CA GLY A 69 4.56 14.50 0.40
C GLY A 69 5.78 14.89 1.24
N PRO A 70 6.53 15.94 0.84
CA PRO A 70 7.68 16.40 1.59
C PRO A 70 7.24 17.02 2.93
N THR A 71 8.03 16.76 3.97
CA THR A 71 7.86 17.48 5.24
C THR A 71 8.09 18.97 5.01
N SER A 72 7.16 19.80 5.48
CA SER A 72 7.24 21.26 5.39
C SER A 72 7.53 21.84 6.77
N GLY A 73 8.31 22.93 6.83
CA GLY A 73 8.63 23.62 8.09
C GLY A 73 9.97 23.18 8.69
N SER A 74 10.05 23.16 10.02
CA SER A 74 11.31 22.97 10.78
C SER A 74 11.75 21.52 10.96
N ASP A 75 10.88 20.54 10.71
CA ASP A 75 11.12 19.12 11.00
C ASP A 75 11.61 18.33 9.76
N LEU A 76 12.54 18.91 8.99
CA LEU A 76 13.00 18.32 7.72
C LEU A 76 13.78 17.00 7.88
N ASP A 77 14.18 16.63 9.09
CA ASP A 77 14.92 15.41 9.41
C ASP A 77 14.02 14.23 9.83
N LYS A 78 12.70 14.40 9.81
CA LYS A 78 11.73 13.39 10.26
C LYS A 78 10.91 12.82 9.12
N ILE A 79 10.66 11.52 9.23
CA ILE A 79 9.66 10.80 8.41
C ILE A 79 8.51 10.41 9.33
N VAL A 80 7.29 10.80 8.96
CA VAL A 80 6.07 10.45 9.69
C VAL A 80 5.31 9.41 8.89
N LEU A 81 5.08 8.24 9.48
CA LEU A 81 4.30 7.15 8.89
C LEU A 81 2.99 6.98 9.66
N ILE A 82 1.87 7.01 8.96
CA ILE A 82 0.54 6.86 9.54
C ILE A 82 -0.18 5.74 8.81
N SER A 83 -0.67 4.75 9.56
CA SER A 83 -1.53 3.70 9.03
C SER A 83 -2.96 4.24 8.87
N THR A 84 -3.62 3.85 7.78
CA THR A 84 -5.06 4.09 7.60
C THR A 84 -5.92 3.13 8.40
N ASP A 85 -5.36 2.01 8.87
CA ASP A 85 -6.06 1.10 9.77
C ASP A 85 -5.97 1.64 11.20
N THR A 86 -7.12 2.05 11.74
CA THR A 86 -7.24 2.62 13.08
C THR A 86 -7.36 1.55 14.17
N GLN A 87 -7.46 0.26 13.81
CA GLN A 87 -7.65 -0.81 14.80
C GLN A 87 -6.41 -1.10 15.64
N TYR A 88 -5.23 -0.63 15.25
CA TYR A 88 -3.95 -0.86 15.93
C TYR A 88 -3.30 0.42 16.47
N ARG A 89 -4.11 1.44 16.80
CA ARG A 89 -3.64 2.69 17.44
C ARG A 89 -3.41 2.57 18.93
#